data_AF-A0A090EWU9-F1
#
_entry.id   AF-A0A090EWU9-F1
#
_cell.length_a   1.000
_cell.length_b   1.000
_cell.length_c   1.000
_cell.angle_alpha   90.00
_cell.angle_beta   90.00
_cell.angle_gamma   90.00
#
_symmetry.space_group_name_H-M   'P 1'
#
loop_
_entity.id
_entity.type
_entity.pdbx_description
1 polymer ?
#
loop_
_entity_poly.entity_id
_entity_poly.type
_entity_poly.pdbx_seq_one_letter_code
_entity_poly.pdbx_strand_id
1 'polypeptide(L)'
;MNRDRKNPFGRRLTRAATSLVPPTADPSQLLGAPHSSSGEEKPTGQGQTKDRVEALGFIICRLDELRQMAASHGLVALGCLLDVAFTESCDAIRRERSCTQAGESTR
;
A
#
# COMPACT_ATOMS: atom_id res chain seq x y z
N MET A 1 27.13 -40.71 6.22
CA MET A 1 26.92 -40.11 4.88
C MET A 1 25.43 -40.16 4.54
N ASN A 2 24.69 -39.08 4.78
CA ASN A 2 23.27 -38.97 4.40
C ASN A 2 23.18 -38.29 3.03
N ARG A 3 22.75 -39.02 1.99
CA ARG A 3 22.55 -38.47 0.64
C ARG A 3 21.18 -37.79 0.56
N ASP A 4 21.19 -36.46 0.59
CA ASP A 4 20.03 -35.63 0.25
C ASP A 4 19.61 -35.88 -1.21
N ARG A 5 18.41 -36.44 -1.41
CA ARG A 5 17.78 -36.49 -2.73
C ARG A 5 17.26 -35.08 -3.09
N LYS A 6 18.02 -34.34 -3.89
CA LYS A 6 17.61 -33.08 -4.53
C LYS A 6 16.94 -33.35 -5.87
N ASN A 7 15.91 -32.57 -6.21
CA ASN A 7 15.32 -32.52 -7.54
C ASN A 7 16.25 -31.72 -8.51
N PRO A 8 16.09 -31.80 -9.84
CA PRO A 8 16.99 -31.13 -10.80
C PRO A 8 17.02 -29.60 -10.73
N PHE A 9 16.15 -28.97 -9.93
CA PHE A 9 16.14 -27.53 -9.67
C PHE A 9 16.74 -27.16 -8.31
N GLY A 10 17.44 -28.10 -7.66
CA GLY A 10 18.28 -27.83 -6.49
C GLY A 10 17.55 -27.52 -5.18
N ARG A 11 16.20 -27.57 -5.14
CA ARG A 11 15.42 -27.33 -3.92
C ARG A 11 15.32 -28.61 -3.06
N ARG A 12 15.47 -28.43 -1.75
CA ARG A 12 15.41 -29.51 -0.74
C ARG A 12 13.94 -29.87 -0.48
N LEU A 13 13.59 -31.15 -0.55
CA LEU A 13 12.25 -31.67 -0.24
C LEU A 13 12.08 -31.75 1.28
N THR A 14 11.44 -30.76 1.90
CA THR A 14 11.03 -30.85 3.31
C THR A 14 9.67 -31.54 3.38
N ARG A 15 9.67 -32.81 3.79
CA ARG A 15 8.47 -33.57 4.15
C ARG A 15 8.23 -33.40 5.65
N ALA A 16 7.12 -32.79 6.04
CA ALA A 16 6.62 -32.82 7.42
C ALA A 16 5.15 -33.28 7.40
N ALA A 17 4.94 -34.54 7.75
CA ALA A 17 3.73 -35.07 8.39
C ALA A 17 4.23 -35.51 9.78
N THR A 18 3.56 -35.27 10.91
CA THR A 18 2.23 -35.70 11.38
C THR A 18 1.92 -34.98 12.70
N SER A 19 0.71 -34.42 12.91
CA SER A 19 -0.41 -34.99 13.69
C SER A 19 -0.48 -34.55 15.17
N LEU A 20 -1.58 -33.89 15.58
CA LEU A 20 -2.60 -34.35 16.55
C LEU A 20 -3.39 -33.19 17.20
N VAL A 21 -4.70 -33.43 17.37
CA VAL A 21 -5.73 -32.73 18.17
C VAL A 21 -6.63 -31.71 17.42
N PRO A 22 -7.97 -31.94 17.38
CA PRO A 22 -8.96 -30.92 17.01
C PRO A 22 -9.53 -30.23 18.26
N PRO A 23 -10.00 -28.97 18.13
CA PRO A 23 -11.21 -28.59 18.82
C PRO A 23 -12.22 -27.95 17.87
N THR A 24 -13.38 -28.60 17.83
CA THR A 24 -14.70 -28.18 17.36
C THR A 24 -14.88 -26.67 17.22
N ALA A 25 -15.17 -26.20 16.01
CA ALA A 25 -15.72 -24.86 15.78
C ALA A 25 -17.17 -24.83 16.28
N ASP A 26 -17.46 -24.00 17.28
CA ASP A 26 -18.81 -23.57 17.64
C ASP A 26 -19.15 -22.31 16.82
N PRO A 27 -20.19 -22.32 15.96
CA PRO A 27 -20.58 -21.16 15.17
C PRO A 27 -21.64 -20.28 15.85
N SER A 28 -21.69 -20.21 17.19
CA SER A 28 -22.84 -19.58 17.88
C SER A 28 -22.53 -18.56 18.97
N GLN A 29 -21.52 -17.70 18.87
CA GLN A 29 -21.34 -16.49 19.72
C GLN A 29 -20.48 -15.47 18.93
N LEU A 30 -20.86 -14.24 18.56
CA LEU A 30 -21.80 -13.30 19.13
C LEU A 30 -22.30 -12.33 18.04
N LEU A 31 -23.62 -12.26 17.89
CA LEU A 31 -24.30 -11.02 17.58
C LEU A 31 -23.94 -9.99 18.66
N GLY A 32 -23.60 -8.77 18.25
CA GLY A 32 -23.63 -7.63 19.16
C GLY A 32 -22.54 -6.60 18.90
N ALA A 33 -22.74 -5.75 17.91
CA ALA A 33 -22.74 -4.30 18.12
C ALA A 33 -23.08 -3.56 16.81
N PRO A 34 -23.77 -2.41 16.92
CA PRO A 34 -24.50 -1.76 15.85
C PRO A 34 -23.54 -0.89 15.02
N HIS A 35 -23.82 -0.43 13.82
CA HIS A 35 -24.91 0.47 13.47
C HIS A 35 -25.16 0.40 11.97
N SER A 36 -26.42 0.19 11.61
CA SER A 36 -26.96 0.88 10.45
C SER A 36 -26.79 2.38 10.67
N SER A 37 -25.95 3.00 9.87
CA SER A 37 -26.20 4.37 9.43
C SER A 37 -25.77 4.45 7.99
N SER A 38 -26.71 4.12 7.11
CA SER A 38 -26.74 4.68 5.77
C SER A 38 -26.98 6.18 5.93
N GLY A 39 -25.93 6.89 6.36
CA GLY A 39 -25.78 8.29 6.13
C GLY A 39 -24.92 8.40 4.89
N GLU A 40 -25.53 8.67 3.74
CA GLU A 40 -24.81 9.33 2.66
C GLU A 40 -24.37 10.70 3.18
N GLU A 41 -23.31 10.73 3.98
CA GLU A 41 -22.51 11.93 4.16
C GLU A 41 -21.84 12.17 2.82
N LYS A 42 -22.52 12.95 1.98
CA LYS A 42 -21.95 13.58 0.81
C LYS A 42 -20.57 14.11 1.24
N PRO A 43 -19.46 13.50 0.80
CA PRO A 43 -18.15 13.84 1.33
C PRO A 43 -17.97 15.33 1.09
N THR A 44 -17.87 16.09 2.17
CA THR A 44 -17.52 17.50 2.08
C THR A 44 -16.20 17.53 1.31
N GLY A 45 -16.14 18.24 0.19
CA GLY A 45 -14.99 18.18 -0.73
C GLY A 45 -13.64 18.39 -0.04
N GLN A 46 -13.65 19.08 1.11
CA GLN A 46 -12.49 19.33 1.96
C GLN A 46 -11.90 18.05 2.58
N GLY A 47 -12.72 17.08 3.03
CA GLY A 47 -12.24 15.81 3.59
C GLY A 47 -11.56 14.95 2.52
N GLN A 48 -12.20 14.85 1.35
CA GLN A 48 -11.64 14.13 0.20
C GLN A 48 -10.32 14.76 -0.28
N THR A 49 -10.20 16.09 -0.27
CA THR A 49 -8.96 16.76 -0.65
C THR A 49 -7.83 16.52 0.35
N LYS A 50 -8.11 16.51 1.66
CA LYS A 50 -7.11 16.20 2.69
C LYS A 50 -6.53 14.79 2.51
N ASP A 51 -7.41 13.80 2.32
CA ASP A 51 -7.00 12.41 2.10
C ASP A 51 -6.16 12.26 0.82
N ARG A 52 -6.50 13.02 -0.24
CA ARG A 52 -5.74 13.04 -1.49
C ARG A 52 -4.34 13.64 -1.32
N VAL A 53 -4.19 14.72 -0.55
CA VAL A 53 -2.87 15.31 -0.25
C VAL A 53 -1.99 14.35 0.54
N GLU A 54 -2.58 13.63 1.50
CA GLU A 54 -1.86 12.60 2.28
C GLU A 54 -1.41 11.43 1.40
N ALA A 55 -2.31 10.91 0.57
CA ALA A 55 -1.99 9.84 -0.38
C ALA A 55 -0.88 10.26 -1.37
N LEU A 56 -0.95 11.48 -1.90
CA LEU A 56 0.11 12.03 -2.76
C LEU A 56 1.44 12.14 -2.02
N GLY A 57 1.43 12.55 -0.76
CA GLY A 57 2.63 12.58 0.08
C GLY A 57 3.26 11.20 0.23
N PHE A 58 2.45 10.17 0.51
CA PHE A 58 2.91 8.78 0.60
C PHE A 58 3.52 8.30 -0.72
N ILE A 59 2.88 8.57 -1.86
CA ILE A 59 3.38 8.20 -3.19
C ILE A 59 4.73 8.86 -3.46
N ILE A 60 4.88 10.15 -3.17
CA ILE A 60 6.14 10.89 -3.35
C ILE A 60 7.28 10.24 -2.55
N CYS A 61 7.05 9.90 -1.28
CA CYS A 61 8.03 9.22 -0.45
C CYS A 61 8.45 7.87 -1.07
N ARG A 62 7.48 7.07 -1.54
CA ARG A 62 7.79 5.76 -2.11
C ARG A 62 8.52 5.85 -3.45
N LEU A 63 8.22 6.87 -4.26
CA LEU A 63 8.94 7.15 -5.49
C LEU A 63 10.40 7.52 -5.20
N ASP A 64 10.67 8.30 -4.17
CA ASP A 64 12.05 8.63 -3.78
C ASP A 64 12.86 7.40 -3.38
N GLU A 65 12.29 6.51 -2.56
CA GLU A 65 12.91 5.23 -2.21
C GLU A 65 13.21 4.37 -3.45
N LEU A 66 12.26 4.29 -4.40
CA LEU A 66 12.45 3.57 -5.67
C LEU A 66 13.57 4.19 -6.51
N ARG A 67 13.70 5.53 -6.54
CA ARG A 67 14.78 6.22 -7.25
C ARG A 67 16.13 5.90 -6.65
N GLN A 68 16.24 5.92 -5.33
CA GLN A 68 17.47 5.56 -4.62
C GLN A 68 17.85 4.09 -4.88
N MET A 69 16.87 3.18 -4.90
CA MET A 69 17.11 1.77 -5.25
C MET A 69 17.53 1.59 -6.72
N ALA A 70 16.90 2.31 -7.65
CA ALA A 70 17.28 2.26 -9.07
C ALA A 70 18.72 2.76 -9.25
N ALA A 71 19.09 3.85 -8.57
CA ALA A 71 20.44 4.39 -8.60
C ALA A 71 21.48 3.41 -8.03
N SER A 72 21.19 2.75 -6.90
CA SER A 72 22.11 1.79 -6.29
C SER A 72 22.36 0.53 -7.13
N HIS A 73 21.43 0.21 -8.04
CA HIS A 73 21.54 -0.92 -8.96
C HIS A 73 21.92 -0.50 -10.39
N GLY A 74 22.22 0.78 -10.64
CA GLY A 74 22.59 1.28 -11.97
C GLY A 74 21.46 1.18 -13.02
N LEU A 75 20.20 1.15 -12.58
CA LEU A 75 19.03 1.01 -13.45
C LEU A 75 18.64 2.37 -14.08
N VAL A 76 19.48 2.89 -14.97
CA VAL A 76 19.38 4.26 -15.52
C VAL A 76 18.02 4.55 -16.15
N ALA A 77 17.54 3.68 -17.06
CA ALA A 77 16.27 3.90 -17.74
C ALA A 77 15.08 3.96 -16.77
N LEU A 78 15.08 3.09 -15.75
CA LEU A 78 14.07 3.10 -14.70
C LEU A 78 14.18 4.36 -13.82
N GLY A 79 15.41 4.76 -13.47
CA GLY A 79 15.68 6.01 -12.74
C GLY A 79 15.07 7.22 -13.44
N CYS A 80 15.27 7.35 -14.76
CA CYS A 80 14.68 8.44 -15.53
C CYS A 80 13.13 8.44 -15.50
N LEU A 81 12.50 7.28 -15.59
CA LEU A 81 11.03 7.18 -15.50
C LEU A 81 10.54 7.58 -14.10
N LEU A 82 11.25 7.15 -13.05
CA LEU A 82 10.92 7.48 -11.67
C LEU A 82 11.15 8.98 -11.37
N ASP A 83 12.15 9.61 -11.98
CA ASP A 83 12.39 11.07 -11.87
C ASP A 83 11.21 11.87 -12.42
N VAL A 84 10.69 11.47 -13.59
CA VAL A 84 9.52 12.11 -14.21
C VAL A 84 8.30 11.92 -13.31
N ALA A 85 8.00 10.68 -12.89
CA ALA A 85 6.87 10.38 -12.02
C ALA A 85 6.93 11.13 -10.68
N PHE A 86 8.13 11.25 -10.09
CA PHE A 86 8.35 12.00 -8.86
C PHE A 86 8.07 13.49 -9.04
N THR A 87 8.58 14.09 -10.12
CA THR A 87 8.35 15.49 -10.46
C THR A 87 6.87 15.78 -10.67
N GLU A 88 6.19 14.96 -11.47
CA GLU A 88 4.76 15.10 -11.73
C GLU A 88 3.92 14.97 -10.45
N SER A 89 4.31 14.06 -9.55
CA SER A 89 3.63 13.88 -8.26
C SER A 89 3.83 15.09 -7.34
N CYS A 90 5.03 15.67 -7.31
CA CYS A 90 5.29 16.92 -6.59
C CYS A 90 4.45 18.07 -7.15
N ASP A 91 4.31 18.15 -8.46
CA ASP A 91 3.48 19.16 -9.10
C ASP A 91 1.99 18.94 -8.78
N ALA A 92 1.54 17.67 -8.76
CA ALA A 92 0.18 17.31 -8.39
C ALA A 92 -0.16 17.72 -6.96
N ILE A 93 0.70 17.45 -5.97
CA ILE A 93 0.44 17.84 -4.58
C ILE A 93 0.46 19.35 -4.38
N ARG A 94 1.31 20.09 -5.11
CA ARG A 94 1.30 21.57 -5.10
C ARG A 94 -0.04 22.09 -5.62
N ARG A 95 -0.51 21.58 -6.77
CA ARG A 95 -1.81 21.97 -7.33
C ARG A 95 -2.96 21.66 -6.38
N GLU A 96 -2.98 20.47 -5.80
CA GLU A 96 -4.04 20.05 -4.88
C GLU A 96 -4.11 20.97 -3.64
N ARG A 97 -2.95 21.29 -3.05
CA ARG A 97 -2.87 22.24 -1.92
C ARG A 97 -3.33 23.64 -2.31
N SER A 98 -2.94 24.14 -3.48
CA SER A 98 -3.39 25.45 -3.98
C SER A 98 -4.90 25.51 -4.21
N CYS A 99 -5.50 24.45 -4.76
CA CYS A 99 -6.96 24.35 -4.93
C CYS A 99 -7.70 24.34 -3.58
N THR A 100 -7.12 23.69 -2.57
CA THR A 100 -7.67 23.68 -1.20
C THR A 100 -7.67 25.08 -0.61
N GLN A 101 -6.54 25.78 -0.68
CA GLN A 101 -6.35 27.09 -0.08
C GLN A 101 -7.22 28.18 -0.75
N ALA A 102 -7.44 28.09 -2.07
CA ALA A 102 -8.36 28.99 -2.78
C ALA A 102 -9.83 28.78 -2.37
N GLY A 103 -10.22 27.54 -2.09
CA GLY A 103 -11.56 27.21 -1.58
C GLY A 103 -11.82 27.71 -0.15
N GLU A 104 -10.77 27.78 0.69
CA GLU A 104 -10.86 28.28 2.06
C GLU A 104 -10.92 29.81 2.13
N SER A 105 -10.32 30.53 1.18
CA SER A 105 -10.36 32.01 1.12
C SER A 105 -11.71 32.59 0.66
N THR A 106 -12.64 31.74 0.19
CA THR A 106 -13.94 32.18 -0.37
C THR A 106 -15.12 31.83 0.55
N ARG A 107 -14.85 31.36 1.77
CA ARG A 107 -15.83 31.13 2.84
C ARG A 107 -15.67 32.17 3.94
#